data_AF-A0A956ESR5-F1
#
_entry.id   AF-A0A956ESR5-F1
#
_cell.length_a   1.000
_cell.length_b   1.000
_cell.length_c   1.000
_cell.angle_alpha   90.00
_cell.angle_beta   90.00
_cell.angle_gamma   90.00
#
_symmetry.space_group_name_H-M   'P 1'
#
loop_
_entity.id
_entity.type
_entity.pdbx_description
1 polymer ?
#
loop_
_entity_poly.entity_id
_entity_poly.type
_entity_poly.pdbx_seq_one_letter_code
_entity_poly.pdbx_strand_id
1 'polypeptide(L)'
;MTALFTPRFKRWLAAIALTGFVAGFAACKGESYDEAPPVCASAPDGQPVSPALLAFLSRARSAHHSADQLEEESPKVAIEKLQALVDGPVPGGNAPLAEASEVLADTYARLADLKSQDGSFENALKDIESGLGHAKQISYFRGHLFEVRGLVEERRAKQLEGNGDEAGAKAAKQRALEAFEQSMDIQEKVIEQNLPEQTP
;
A
#
# COMPACT_ATOMS: atom_id res chain seq x y z
N MET A 1 -35.34 -27.86 -16.06
CA MET A 1 -35.85 -26.55 -15.64
C MET A 1 -34.73 -25.54 -15.80
N THR A 2 -34.69 -24.87 -16.94
CA THR A 2 -33.62 -23.99 -17.42
C THR A 2 -33.95 -22.55 -17.03
N ALA A 3 -33.21 -21.96 -16.09
CA ALA A 3 -33.38 -20.55 -15.72
C ALA A 3 -32.40 -19.69 -16.54
N LEU A 4 -32.97 -18.86 -17.41
CA LEU A 4 -32.27 -17.84 -18.19
C LEU A 4 -31.95 -16.65 -17.28
N PHE A 5 -30.66 -16.36 -17.09
CA PHE A 5 -30.18 -15.19 -16.35
C PHE A 5 -29.83 -14.09 -17.36
N THR A 6 -30.65 -13.04 -17.45
CA THR A 6 -30.34 -11.86 -18.27
C THR A 6 -29.84 -10.72 -17.38
N PRO A 7 -28.63 -10.16 -17.60
CA PRO A 7 -28.24 -8.91 -16.98
C PRO A 7 -28.82 -7.71 -17.74
N ARG A 8 -29.53 -6.83 -17.02
CA ARG A 8 -29.98 -5.51 -17.48
C ARG A 8 -28.80 -4.53 -17.45
N PHE A 9 -28.11 -4.34 -18.58
CA PHE A 9 -27.18 -3.23 -18.75
C PHE A 9 -27.93 -1.96 -19.19
N LYS A 10 -28.01 -0.97 -18.30
CA LYS A 10 -28.47 0.39 -18.62
C LYS A 10 -27.38 1.10 -19.42
N ARG A 11 -27.61 1.28 -20.72
CA ARG A 11 -26.83 2.16 -21.60
C ARG A 11 -27.14 3.62 -21.25
N TRP A 12 -26.14 4.37 -20.80
CA TRP A 12 -26.18 5.84 -20.79
C TRP A 12 -25.35 6.34 -21.96
N LEU A 13 -26.04 6.85 -22.99
CA LEU A 13 -25.46 7.65 -24.06
C LEU A 13 -25.62 9.11 -23.63
N ALA A 14 -24.52 9.81 -23.38
CA ALA A 14 -24.50 11.27 -23.30
C ALA A 14 -23.44 11.79 -24.27
N ALA A 15 -23.93 12.35 -25.38
CA ALA A 15 -23.15 13.15 -26.30
C ALA A 15 -22.90 14.52 -25.66
N ILE A 16 -21.64 14.96 -25.61
CA ILE A 16 -21.31 16.33 -25.24
C ILE A 16 -20.58 17.00 -26.40
N ALA A 17 -21.18 18.12 -26.80
CA ALA A 17 -20.85 18.95 -27.92
C ALA A 17 -19.51 19.68 -27.77
N LEU A 18 -18.83 19.80 -28.90
CA LEU A 18 -17.64 20.56 -29.15
C LEU A 18 -18.02 22.04 -29.29
N THR A 19 -17.66 22.89 -28.32
CA THR A 19 -17.67 24.35 -28.49
C THR A 19 -16.36 24.94 -28.00
N GLY A 20 -15.65 25.55 -28.95
CA GLY A 20 -14.36 26.17 -28.77
C GLY A 20 -14.38 27.38 -27.85
N PHE A 21 -13.24 27.62 -27.20
CA PHE A 21 -12.93 28.89 -26.59
C PHE A 21 -11.52 29.33 -27.01
N VAL A 22 -11.46 30.59 -27.43
CA VAL A 22 -10.37 31.26 -28.12
C VAL A 22 -9.33 31.78 -27.12
N ALA A 23 -8.09 31.85 -27.60
CA ALA A 23 -6.89 32.33 -26.93
C ALA A 23 -7.01 33.69 -26.23
N GLY A 24 -6.35 33.78 -25.07
CA GLY A 24 -6.00 35.04 -24.40
C GLY A 24 -4.68 34.88 -23.66
N PHE A 25 -3.56 35.11 -24.35
CA PHE A 25 -2.24 35.25 -23.71
C PHE A 25 -2.16 36.63 -23.05
N ALA A 26 -2.46 36.69 -21.75
CA ALA A 26 -2.12 37.85 -20.93
C ALA A 26 -0.65 37.74 -20.52
N ALA A 27 0.16 38.69 -21.00
CA ALA A 27 1.56 38.84 -20.64
C ALA A 27 1.68 39.31 -19.18
N CYS A 28 2.09 38.40 -18.29
CA CYS A 28 2.51 38.76 -16.94
C CYS A 28 3.90 39.42 -17.00
N LYS A 29 3.92 40.69 -16.63
CA LYS A 29 5.11 41.52 -16.43
C LYS A 29 5.86 40.95 -15.21
N GLY A 30 7.05 40.40 -15.42
CA GLY A 30 7.90 39.90 -14.33
C GLY A 30 8.43 41.08 -13.50
N GLU A 31 8.00 41.19 -12.25
CA GLU A 31 8.71 41.94 -11.22
C GLU A 31 9.93 41.11 -10.78
N SER A 32 11.11 41.69 -10.94
CA SER A 32 12.38 41.16 -10.45
C SER A 32 12.44 41.32 -8.94
N TYR A 33 12.24 40.22 -8.21
CA TYR A 33 12.53 40.14 -6.79
C TYR A 33 14.04 39.91 -6.61
N ASP A 34 14.80 41.00 -6.49
CA ASP A 34 16.20 41.01 -6.01
C ASP A 34 16.23 40.88 -4.47
N GLU A 35 15.62 39.81 -3.94
CA GLU A 35 15.75 39.48 -2.53
C GLU A 35 16.54 38.17 -2.43
N ALA A 36 17.78 38.28 -1.96
CA ALA A 36 18.63 37.14 -1.72
C ALA A 36 17.88 36.18 -0.78
N PRO A 37 17.73 34.89 -1.14
CA PRO A 37 16.99 33.96 -0.30
C PRO A 37 17.63 33.94 1.09
N PRO A 38 16.82 33.91 2.17
CA PRO A 38 17.35 33.78 3.51
C PRO A 38 18.25 32.54 3.54
N VAL A 39 19.50 32.74 3.94
CA VAL A 39 20.46 31.66 4.15
C VAL A 39 19.84 30.75 5.20
N CYS A 40 19.25 29.64 4.76
CA CYS A 40 18.73 28.62 5.66
C CYS A 40 19.87 28.24 6.59
N ALA A 41 19.69 28.50 7.89
CA ALA A 41 20.60 28.02 8.91
C ALA A 41 20.77 26.52 8.69
N SER A 42 21.98 26.11 8.34
CA SER A 42 22.32 24.74 8.00
C SER A 42 21.79 23.83 9.10
N ALA A 43 20.85 22.97 8.75
CA ALA A 43 20.43 21.88 9.63
C ALA A 43 21.70 21.13 10.10
N PRO A 44 21.70 20.60 11.34
CA PRO A 44 22.85 19.86 11.87
C PRO A 44 23.29 18.80 10.86
N ASP A 45 24.61 18.58 10.75
CA ASP A 45 25.30 17.74 9.76
C ASP A 45 24.68 16.34 9.61
N GLY A 46 23.57 16.26 8.90
CA GLY A 46 22.91 15.03 8.50
C GLY A 46 23.59 14.51 7.25
N GLN A 47 23.93 13.22 7.25
CA GLN A 47 24.46 12.58 6.06
C GLN A 47 23.46 12.76 4.89
N PRO A 48 23.88 13.29 3.74
CA PRO A 48 22.98 13.49 2.60
C PRO A 48 22.29 12.18 2.21
N VAL A 49 20.96 12.20 2.08
CA VAL A 49 20.19 11.05 1.62
C VAL A 49 20.60 10.71 0.19
N SER A 50 20.90 9.43 -0.07
CA SER A 50 21.37 9.03 -1.40
C SER A 50 20.31 9.31 -2.49
N PRO A 51 20.70 9.83 -3.67
CA PRO A 51 19.76 10.05 -4.77
C PRO A 51 19.02 8.77 -5.21
N ALA A 52 19.69 7.61 -5.13
CA ALA A 52 19.08 6.32 -5.46
C ALA A 52 17.95 5.95 -4.48
N LEU A 53 18.12 6.21 -3.18
CA LEU A 53 17.06 6.01 -2.20
C LEU A 53 15.87 6.93 -2.46
N LEU A 54 16.11 8.23 -2.69
CA LEU A 54 15.04 9.18 -3.01
C LEU A 54 14.26 8.77 -4.26
N ALA A 55 14.95 8.36 -5.32
CA ALA A 55 14.32 7.87 -6.54
C ALA A 55 13.48 6.59 -6.31
N PHE A 56 13.98 5.66 -5.49
CA PHE A 56 13.25 4.46 -5.11
C PHE A 56 11.97 4.80 -4.33
N LEU A 57 12.06 5.65 -3.31
CA LEU A 57 10.91 6.07 -2.50
C LEU A 57 9.87 6.82 -3.35
N SER A 58 10.31 7.68 -4.28
CA SER A 58 9.40 8.35 -5.22
C SER A 58 8.71 7.35 -6.15
N ARG A 59 9.45 6.36 -6.69
CA ARG A 59 8.89 5.30 -7.53
C ARG A 59 7.84 4.49 -6.77
N ALA A 60 8.13 4.13 -5.52
CA ALA A 60 7.22 3.38 -4.68
C ALA A 60 5.90 4.12 -4.44
N ARG A 61 5.97 5.41 -4.08
CA ARG A 61 4.78 6.25 -3.91
C ARG A 61 3.93 6.30 -5.18
N SER A 62 4.56 6.48 -6.35
CA SER A 62 3.84 6.49 -7.63
C SER A 62 3.21 5.13 -7.95
N ALA A 63 3.87 4.01 -7.61
CA ALA A 63 3.34 2.67 -7.82
C ALA A 63 2.11 2.40 -6.94
N HIS A 64 2.17 2.73 -5.65
CA HIS A 64 1.03 2.64 -4.73
C HIS A 64 -0.15 3.49 -5.18
N HIS A 65 0.09 4.76 -5.49
CA HIS A 65 -0.97 5.65 -5.99
C HIS A 65 -1.62 5.12 -7.28
N SER A 66 -0.82 4.56 -8.19
CA SER A 66 -1.34 3.94 -9.41
C SER A 66 -2.15 2.68 -9.12
N ALA A 67 -1.71 1.86 -8.16
CA ALA A 67 -2.43 0.65 -7.74
C ALA A 67 -3.79 1.01 -7.15
N ASP A 68 -3.87 2.06 -6.31
CA ASP A 68 -5.14 2.53 -5.73
C ASP A 68 -6.13 3.00 -6.81
N GLN A 69 -5.65 3.75 -7.81
CA GLN A 69 -6.50 4.17 -8.94
C GLN A 69 -7.00 3.01 -9.79
N LEU A 70 -6.24 1.91 -9.84
CA LEU A 70 -6.53 0.74 -10.69
C LEU A 70 -7.25 -0.38 -9.95
N GLU A 71 -7.37 -0.32 -8.63
CA GLU A 71 -7.88 -1.42 -7.80
C GLU A 71 -9.27 -1.87 -8.24
N GLU A 72 -10.20 -0.92 -8.43
CA GLU A 72 -11.57 -1.25 -8.83
C GLU A 72 -11.70 -1.59 -10.32
N GLU A 73 -11.02 -0.83 -11.19
CA GLU A 73 -11.15 -0.95 -12.64
C GLU A 73 -10.38 -2.13 -13.23
N SER A 74 -9.20 -2.44 -12.66
CA SER A 74 -8.25 -3.41 -13.18
C SER A 74 -7.34 -3.98 -12.07
N PRO A 75 -7.88 -4.80 -11.13
CA PRO A 75 -7.13 -5.32 -9.98
C PRO A 75 -5.83 -6.04 -10.36
N LYS A 76 -5.83 -6.76 -11.49
CA LYS A 76 -4.63 -7.44 -12.00
C LYS A 76 -3.51 -6.46 -12.35
N VAL A 77 -3.86 -5.34 -12.99
CA VAL A 77 -2.89 -4.30 -13.35
C VAL A 77 -2.39 -3.59 -12.09
N ALA A 78 -3.26 -3.36 -11.09
CA ALA A 78 -2.84 -2.83 -9.79
C ALA A 78 -1.77 -3.72 -9.14
N ILE A 79 -2.00 -5.04 -9.10
CA ILE A 79 -1.02 -6.02 -8.61
C ILE A 79 0.28 -5.96 -9.41
N GLU A 80 0.22 -5.89 -10.75
CA GLU A 80 1.41 -5.80 -11.60
C GLU A 80 2.27 -4.56 -11.30
N LYS A 81 1.65 -3.40 -10.98
CA LYS A 81 2.38 -2.18 -10.62
C LYS A 81 3.20 -2.36 -9.34
N LEU A 82 2.62 -2.99 -8.33
CA LEU A 82 3.30 -3.26 -7.06
C LEU A 82 4.32 -4.39 -7.19
N GLN A 83 4.01 -5.43 -7.97
CA GLN A 83 4.94 -6.54 -8.22
C GLN A 83 6.22 -6.05 -8.91
N ALA A 84 6.11 -5.14 -9.89
CA ALA A 84 7.25 -4.52 -10.53
C ALA A 84 8.13 -3.67 -9.59
N LEU A 85 7.58 -3.20 -8.45
CA LEU A 85 8.35 -2.52 -7.42
C LEU A 85 9.25 -3.50 -6.66
N VAL A 86 8.66 -4.60 -6.16
CA VAL A 86 9.37 -5.61 -5.34
C VAL A 86 10.33 -6.49 -6.14
N ASP A 87 10.06 -6.70 -7.43
CA ASP A 87 10.96 -7.44 -8.33
C ASP A 87 12.08 -6.55 -8.90
N GLY A 88 12.00 -5.23 -8.68
CA GLY A 88 12.91 -4.24 -9.24
C GLY A 88 14.18 -4.03 -8.42
N PRO A 89 15.07 -3.13 -8.88
CA PRO A 89 16.27 -2.76 -8.12
C PRO A 89 15.91 -2.06 -6.81
N VAL A 90 16.60 -2.44 -5.74
CA VAL A 90 16.43 -1.92 -4.39
C VAL A 90 17.74 -1.27 -3.90
N PRO A 91 17.71 -0.05 -3.34
CA PRO A 91 18.87 0.55 -2.68
C PRO A 91 19.41 -0.35 -1.56
N GLY A 92 20.70 -0.67 -1.60
CA GLY A 92 21.34 -1.64 -0.70
C GLY A 92 21.39 -3.09 -1.23
N GLY A 93 20.73 -3.37 -2.37
CA GLY A 93 20.75 -4.67 -3.01
C GLY A 93 20.18 -5.77 -2.11
N ASN A 94 20.97 -6.80 -1.82
CA ASN A 94 20.55 -7.94 -1.00
C ASN A 94 20.33 -7.59 0.49
N ALA A 95 20.84 -6.44 0.94
CA ALA A 95 20.59 -5.89 2.27
C ALA A 95 20.03 -4.47 2.11
N PRO A 96 18.71 -4.34 1.88
CA PRO A 96 18.11 -3.05 1.62
C PRO A 96 18.34 -2.05 2.76
N LEU A 97 18.42 -0.77 2.42
CA LEU A 97 18.40 0.31 3.42
C LEU A 97 17.12 0.25 4.26
N ALA A 98 17.13 0.84 5.46
CA ALA A 98 16.02 0.73 6.40
C ALA A 98 14.71 1.26 5.79
N GLU A 99 14.75 2.46 5.22
CA GLU A 99 13.60 3.11 4.58
C GLU A 99 13.12 2.33 3.36
N ALA A 100 14.02 1.68 2.62
CA ALA A 100 13.65 0.81 1.51
C ALA A 100 12.99 -0.49 2.01
N SER A 101 13.46 -1.06 3.12
CA SER A 101 12.86 -2.26 3.74
C SER A 101 11.44 -1.99 4.24
N GLU A 102 11.21 -0.83 4.84
CA GLU A 102 9.90 -0.39 5.30
C GLU A 102 8.90 -0.26 4.14
N VAL A 103 9.31 0.40 3.06
CA VAL A 103 8.49 0.53 1.85
C VAL A 103 8.22 -0.83 1.20
N LEU A 104 9.19 -1.74 1.18
CA LEU A 104 8.97 -3.09 0.67
C LEU A 104 7.97 -3.87 1.55
N ALA A 105 8.08 -3.78 2.87
CA ALA A 105 7.13 -4.40 3.80
C ALA A 105 5.69 -3.90 3.55
N ASP A 106 5.51 -2.59 3.43
CA ASP A 106 4.22 -1.97 3.07
C ASP A 106 3.70 -2.43 1.70
N THR A 107 4.58 -2.49 0.69
CA THR A 107 4.23 -2.97 -0.65
C THR A 107 3.73 -4.42 -0.61
N TYR A 108 4.39 -5.29 0.16
CA TYR A 108 3.97 -6.67 0.33
C TYR A 108 2.63 -6.79 1.07
N ALA A 109 2.37 -5.94 2.07
CA ALA A 109 1.07 -5.87 2.73
C ALA A 109 -0.03 -5.50 1.71
N ARG A 110 0.21 -4.49 0.86
CA ARG A 110 -0.75 -4.11 -0.18
C ARG A 110 -0.96 -5.19 -1.25
N LEU A 111 0.10 -5.89 -1.66
CA LEU A 111 -0.01 -7.05 -2.55
C LEU A 111 -0.88 -8.16 -1.94
N ALA A 112 -0.66 -8.48 -0.66
CA ALA A 112 -1.45 -9.49 0.05
C ALA A 112 -2.93 -9.11 0.13
N ASP A 113 -3.22 -7.85 0.45
CA ASP A 113 -4.58 -7.33 0.47
C ASP A 113 -5.26 -7.52 -0.88
N LEU A 114 -4.69 -6.98 -1.98
CA LEU A 114 -5.24 -7.10 -3.34
C LEU A 114 -5.43 -8.55 -3.79
N LYS A 115 -4.42 -9.42 -3.58
CA LYS A 115 -4.51 -10.84 -3.96
C LYS A 115 -5.58 -11.58 -3.18
N SER A 116 -5.80 -11.24 -1.91
CA SER A 116 -6.86 -11.88 -1.12
C SER A 116 -8.27 -11.44 -1.52
N GLN A 117 -8.44 -10.25 -2.09
CA GLN A 117 -9.73 -9.82 -2.66
C GLN A 117 -10.13 -10.70 -3.87
N ASP A 118 -9.16 -11.18 -4.65
CA ASP A 118 -9.37 -12.14 -5.76
C ASP A 118 -9.44 -13.61 -5.29
N GLY A 119 -9.47 -13.86 -3.97
CA GLY A 119 -9.49 -15.21 -3.40
C GLY A 119 -8.14 -15.96 -3.50
N SER A 120 -7.06 -15.30 -3.91
CA SER A 120 -5.72 -15.87 -4.01
C SER A 120 -5.01 -15.92 -2.63
N PHE A 121 -5.66 -16.53 -1.63
CA PHE A 121 -5.24 -16.47 -0.23
C PHE A 121 -3.83 -17.03 0.03
N GLU A 122 -3.47 -18.14 -0.60
CA GLU A 122 -2.14 -18.72 -0.42
C GLU A 122 -1.02 -17.84 -0.96
N ASN A 123 -1.28 -17.10 -2.04
CA ASN A 123 -0.31 -16.14 -2.57
C ASN A 123 -0.24 -14.89 -1.67
N ALA A 124 -1.39 -14.41 -1.20
CA ALA A 124 -1.42 -13.31 -0.23
C ALA A 124 -0.62 -13.62 1.04
N LEU A 125 -0.77 -14.82 1.60
CA LEU A 125 0.00 -15.25 2.77
C LEU A 125 1.50 -15.33 2.50
N LYS A 126 1.93 -15.72 1.30
CA LYS A 126 3.36 -15.69 0.91
C LYS A 126 3.91 -14.26 0.83
N ASP A 127 3.11 -13.32 0.35
CA ASP A 127 3.50 -11.91 0.33
C ASP A 127 3.65 -11.37 1.75
N ILE A 128 2.75 -11.73 2.68
CA ILE A 128 2.90 -11.39 4.10
C ILE A 128 4.23 -11.90 4.66
N GLU A 129 4.58 -13.17 4.45
CA GLU A 129 5.84 -13.74 4.94
C GLU A 129 7.07 -13.04 4.31
N SER A 130 6.97 -12.68 3.03
CA SER A 130 8.02 -11.90 2.33
C SER A 130 8.18 -10.51 2.95
N GLY A 131 7.08 -9.82 3.24
CA GLY A 131 7.07 -8.53 3.93
C GLY A 131 7.64 -8.62 5.34
N LEU A 132 7.30 -9.67 6.10
CA LEU A 132 7.86 -9.91 7.44
C LEU A 132 9.38 -10.16 7.40
N GLY A 133 9.89 -10.67 6.29
CA GLY A 133 11.33 -10.77 6.01
C GLY A 133 12.05 -9.42 5.95
N HIS A 134 11.35 -8.35 5.56
CA HIS A 134 11.84 -6.97 5.56
C HIS A 134 11.61 -6.27 6.92
N ALA A 135 10.46 -6.50 7.54
CA ALA A 135 10.08 -5.90 8.83
C ALA A 135 10.50 -6.76 10.03
N LYS A 136 11.82 -6.92 10.23
CA LYS A 136 12.37 -7.81 11.28
C LYS A 136 12.25 -7.23 12.70
N GLN A 137 12.31 -5.91 12.83
CA GLN A 137 12.20 -5.23 14.13
C GLN A 137 10.74 -4.91 14.44
N ILE A 138 10.48 -4.58 15.71
CA ILE A 138 9.20 -3.97 16.09
C ILE A 138 9.10 -2.64 15.35
N SER A 139 8.06 -2.51 14.52
CA SER A 139 7.80 -1.31 13.73
C SER A 139 6.32 -1.26 13.36
N TYR A 140 5.86 -0.07 12.97
CA TYR A 140 4.52 0.11 12.41
C TYR A 140 4.25 -0.88 11.26
N PHE A 141 5.20 -1.00 10.32
CA PHE A 141 5.07 -1.88 9.15
C PHE A 141 4.94 -3.36 9.51
N ARG A 142 5.63 -3.81 10.56
CA ARG A 142 5.48 -5.18 11.06
C ARG A 142 4.07 -5.41 11.61
N GLY A 143 3.55 -4.47 12.41
CA GLY A 143 2.18 -4.52 12.91
C GLY A 143 1.16 -4.54 11.76
N HIS A 144 1.33 -3.67 10.77
CA HIS A 144 0.46 -3.60 9.60
C HIS A 144 0.43 -4.91 8.80
N LEU A 145 1.56 -5.61 8.63
CA LEU A 145 1.57 -6.93 8.00
C LEU A 145 0.72 -7.97 8.74
N PHE A 146 0.71 -7.95 10.09
CA PHE A 146 -0.14 -8.82 10.88
C PHE A 146 -1.62 -8.43 10.82
N GLU A 147 -1.92 -7.14 10.76
CA GLU A 147 -3.27 -6.65 10.49
C GLU A 147 -3.80 -7.17 9.15
N VAL A 148 -3.02 -7.00 8.08
CA VAL A 148 -3.42 -7.48 6.74
C VAL A 148 -3.52 -9.01 6.72
N ARG A 149 -2.64 -9.74 7.41
CA ARG A 149 -2.79 -11.20 7.58
C ARG A 149 -4.14 -11.56 8.19
N GLY A 150 -4.60 -10.80 9.19
CA GLY A 150 -5.93 -10.95 9.77
C GLY A 150 -7.03 -10.80 8.71
N LEU A 151 -6.99 -9.72 7.93
CA LEU A 151 -7.94 -9.46 6.84
C LEU A 151 -7.95 -10.57 5.77
N VAL A 152 -6.77 -11.09 5.40
CA VAL A 152 -6.64 -12.22 4.45
C VAL A 152 -7.37 -13.45 4.98
N GLU A 153 -7.15 -13.80 6.25
CA GLU A 153 -7.79 -14.96 6.88
C GLU A 153 -9.30 -14.76 7.10
N GLU A 154 -9.78 -13.54 7.37
CA GLU A 154 -11.20 -13.25 7.43
C GLU A 154 -11.89 -13.48 6.08
N ARG A 155 -11.29 -12.99 4.98
CA ARG A 155 -11.82 -13.23 3.62
C ARG A 155 -11.79 -14.71 3.28
N ARG A 156 -10.72 -15.42 3.66
CA ARG A 156 -10.61 -16.88 3.51
C ARG A 156 -11.72 -17.61 4.27
N ALA A 157 -11.97 -17.23 5.52
CA ALA A 157 -13.04 -17.82 6.33
C ALA A 157 -14.40 -17.66 5.66
N LYS A 158 -14.71 -16.45 5.16
CA LYS A 158 -15.97 -16.18 4.44
C LYS A 158 -16.12 -17.06 3.21
N GLN A 159 -15.05 -17.26 2.43
CA GLN A 159 -15.10 -18.16 1.26
C GLN A 159 -15.31 -19.62 1.67
N LEU A 160 -14.61 -20.10 2.70
CA LEU A 160 -14.76 -21.48 3.20
C LEU A 160 -16.17 -21.74 3.72
N GLU A 161 -16.75 -20.79 4.45
CA GLU A 161 -18.12 -20.84 4.93
C GLU A 161 -19.13 -20.89 3.76
N GLY A 162 -18.93 -20.04 2.74
CA GLY A 162 -19.74 -20.08 1.52
C GLY A 162 -19.64 -21.40 0.74
N ASN A 163 -18.53 -22.13 0.89
CA ASN A 163 -18.31 -23.45 0.30
C ASN A 163 -18.80 -24.61 1.19
N GLY A 164 -19.31 -24.34 2.39
CA GLY A 164 -19.78 -25.34 3.35
C GLY A 164 -18.67 -25.99 4.20
N ASP A 165 -17.43 -25.48 4.15
CA ASP A 165 -16.33 -25.92 5.03
C ASP A 165 -16.36 -25.14 6.35
N GLU A 166 -17.28 -25.51 7.24
CA GLU A 166 -17.45 -24.87 8.54
C GLU A 166 -16.20 -25.00 9.43
N ALA A 167 -15.53 -26.15 9.38
CA ALA A 167 -14.33 -26.42 10.17
C ALA A 167 -13.16 -25.53 9.71
N GLY A 168 -12.94 -25.47 8.39
CA GLY A 168 -11.93 -24.59 7.79
C GLY A 168 -12.23 -23.12 8.06
N ALA A 169 -13.49 -22.69 7.93
CA ALA A 169 -13.91 -21.32 8.22
C ALA A 169 -13.63 -20.94 9.68
N LYS A 170 -13.95 -21.83 10.64
CA LYS A 170 -13.65 -21.61 12.06
C LYS A 170 -12.14 -21.48 12.31
N ALA A 171 -11.34 -22.36 11.71
CA ALA A 171 -9.89 -22.30 11.85
C ALA A 171 -9.28 -21.01 11.26
N ALA A 172 -9.80 -20.54 10.12
CA ALA A 172 -9.40 -19.27 9.53
C ALA A 172 -9.80 -18.06 10.39
N LYS A 173 -11.02 -18.05 10.96
CA LYS A 173 -11.44 -17.02 11.93
C LYS A 173 -10.50 -16.96 13.14
N GLN A 174 -10.08 -18.11 13.67
CA GLN A 174 -9.14 -18.16 14.78
C GLN A 174 -7.77 -17.55 14.41
N ARG A 175 -7.21 -17.91 13.24
CA ARG A 175 -5.96 -17.32 12.75
C ARG A 175 -6.06 -15.82 12.50
N ALA A 176 -7.23 -15.34 12.06
CA ALA A 176 -7.47 -13.91 11.88
C ALA A 176 -7.38 -13.15 13.22
N LEU A 177 -8.05 -13.67 14.26
CA LEU A 177 -8.01 -13.09 15.61
C LEU A 177 -6.59 -13.05 16.16
N GLU A 178 -5.86 -14.16 16.08
CA GLU A 178 -4.47 -14.24 16.52
C GLU A 178 -3.56 -13.22 15.79
N ALA A 179 -3.81 -13.00 14.50
CA ALA A 179 -3.05 -12.02 13.73
C ALA A 179 -3.38 -10.57 14.13
N PHE A 180 -4.66 -10.25 14.40
CA PHE A 180 -5.04 -8.94 14.91
C PHE A 180 -4.49 -8.67 16.31
N GLU A 181 -4.53 -9.65 17.21
CA GLU A 181 -3.92 -9.55 18.55
C GLU A 181 -2.42 -9.26 18.43
N GLN A 182 -1.70 -9.99 17.57
CA GLN A 182 -0.27 -9.72 17.31
C GLN A 182 -0.03 -8.31 16.74
N SER A 183 -0.90 -7.82 15.85
CA SER A 183 -0.79 -6.45 15.34
C SER A 183 -0.95 -5.43 16.46
N MET A 184 -1.95 -5.60 17.33
CA MET A 184 -2.20 -4.73 18.47
C MET A 184 -1.01 -4.69 19.43
N ASP A 185 -0.48 -5.86 19.82
CA ASP A 185 0.68 -5.97 20.70
C ASP A 185 1.93 -5.28 20.12
N ILE A 186 2.13 -5.38 18.80
CA ILE A 186 3.26 -4.72 18.12
C ILE A 186 3.06 -3.20 18.10
N GLN A 187 1.84 -2.74 17.77
CA GLN A 187 1.54 -1.32 17.71
C GLN A 187 1.61 -0.65 19.09
N GLU A 188 1.16 -1.33 20.15
CA GLU A 188 1.33 -0.86 21.53
C GLU A 188 2.81 -0.63 21.84
N LYS A 189 3.69 -1.59 21.53
CA LYS A 189 5.14 -1.44 21.73
C LYS A 189 5.73 -0.30 20.90
N VAL A 190 5.26 -0.10 19.67
CA VAL A 190 5.68 1.05 18.85
C VAL A 190 5.29 2.36 19.53
N ILE A 191 4.08 2.44 20.08
CA ILE A 191 3.60 3.63 20.81
C ILE A 191 4.46 3.87 22.06
N GLU A 192 4.67 2.84 22.88
CA GLU A 192 5.50 2.91 24.10
C GLU A 192 6.93 3.38 23.82
N GLN A 193 7.51 2.95 22.69
CA GLN A 193 8.89 3.31 22.31
C GLN A 193 9.04 4.74 21.77
N ASN A 194 7.95 5.37 21.30
CA ASN A 194 8.02 6.65 20.59
C ASN A 194 7.30 7.80 21.31
N LEU A 195 6.52 7.53 22.35
CA LEU A 195 5.94 8.56 23.20
C LEU A 195 6.80 8.77 24.46
N PRO A 196 6.97 10.03 24.92
CA PRO A 196 7.65 10.29 26.18
C PRO A 196 6.87 9.67 27.36
N GLU A 197 7.59 9.19 28.38
CA GLU A 197 6.97 8.75 29.64
C GLU A 197 6.07 9.87 30.18
N GLN A 198 4.77 9.60 30.28
CA GLN A 198 3.88 10.51 30.97
C GLN A 198 4.16 10.40 32.47
N THR A 199 4.92 11.36 33.00
CA THR A 199 5.08 11.48 34.45
C THR A 199 3.73 11.89 35.04
N PRO A 200 3.17 11.13 36.00
CA PRO A 200 1.86 11.40 36.60
C PRO A 200 1.82 12.70 37.40
#